data_AF-A0A8B7DZB5-F1
#
_entry.id   AF-A0A8B7DZB5-F1
#
_cell.length_a   1.000
_cell.length_b   1.000
_cell.length_c   1.000
_cell.angle_alpha   90.00
_cell.angle_beta   90.00
_cell.angle_gamma   90.00
#
_symmetry.space_group_name_H-M   'P 1'
#
loop_
_entity.id
_entity.type
_entity.pdbx_description
1 polymer ?
#
loop_
_entity_poly.entity_id
_entity_poly.type
_entity_poly.pdbx_seq_one_letter_code
_entity_poly.pdbx_strand_id
1 'polypeptide(L)'
;MGQHFTYLKKDNSIIHTQEFKLKFSESVGVDWRTLGCWLSIKDNYLDMINQDYTKTNEKAYFMLSKWLQMNKNPTLEELKRALKNMERIDLIRKLDELTKISNSPEITHRFSSKKDSL
;
A
#
# COMPACT_ATOMS: atom_id res chain seq x y z
N MET A 1 -1.79 -20.69 24.62
CA MET A 1 -1.70 -19.25 24.29
C MET A 1 -0.41 -19.02 23.53
N GLY A 2 -0.45 -18.66 22.25
CA GLY A 2 0.81 -18.53 21.47
C GLY A 2 0.69 -18.23 19.97
N GLN A 3 -0.44 -17.72 19.47
CA GLN A 3 -0.62 -17.51 18.02
C GLN A 3 -0.51 -16.04 17.56
N HIS A 4 -0.39 -15.06 18.47
CA HIS A 4 -0.35 -13.64 18.06
C HIS A 4 1.05 -13.15 17.63
N PHE A 5 2.13 -13.79 18.10
CA PHE A 5 3.49 -13.29 17.85
C PHE A 5 4.05 -13.65 16.47
N THR A 6 3.55 -14.72 15.84
CA THR A 6 3.99 -15.15 14.50
C THR A 6 3.31 -14.38 13.38
N TYR A 7 2.07 -13.94 13.57
CA TYR A 7 1.30 -13.20 12.57
C TYR A 7 1.86 -11.78 12.35
N LEU A 8 2.23 -11.09 13.44
CA LEU A 8 2.73 -9.71 13.41
C LEU A 8 4.05 -9.57 12.64
N LYS A 9 4.95 -10.57 12.72
CA LYS A 9 6.21 -10.58 11.96
C LYS A 9 5.98 -10.79 10.46
N LYS A 10 4.92 -11.51 10.08
CA LYS A 10 4.62 -11.83 8.68
C LYS A 10 3.96 -10.65 7.97
N ASP A 11 3.05 -9.95 8.62
CA ASP A 11 2.39 -8.77 8.03
C ASP A 11 3.37 -7.65 7.69
N ASN A 12 4.38 -7.44 8.54
CA ASN A 12 5.45 -6.49 8.26
C ASN A 12 6.30 -6.93 7.05
N SER A 13 6.48 -8.22 6.79
CA SER A 13 7.18 -8.67 5.59
C SER A 13 6.37 -8.43 4.30
N ILE A 14 5.03 -8.53 4.37
CA ILE A 14 4.15 -8.37 3.23
C ILE A 14 4.15 -6.93 2.71
N ILE A 15 4.14 -5.93 3.60
CA ILE A 15 4.13 -4.52 3.19
C ILE A 15 5.40 -4.09 2.43
N HIS A 16 6.51 -4.81 2.62
CA HIS A 16 7.75 -4.57 1.87
C HIS A 16 7.75 -5.20 0.48
N THR A 17 6.80 -6.10 0.17
CA THR A 17 6.75 -6.76 -1.13
C THR A 17 6.40 -5.78 -2.25
N GLN A 18 7.00 -5.99 -3.42
CA GLN A 18 6.71 -5.17 -4.60
C GLN A 18 5.25 -5.33 -5.04
N GLU A 19 4.70 -6.54 -4.95
CA GLU A 19 3.31 -6.83 -5.31
C GLU A 19 2.32 -6.05 -4.44
N PHE A 20 2.53 -6.04 -3.11
CA PHE A 20 1.72 -5.23 -2.21
C PHE A 20 1.75 -3.76 -2.60
N LYS A 21 2.96 -3.21 -2.79
CA LYS A 21 3.13 -1.79 -3.14
C LYS A 21 2.43 -1.44 -4.45
N LEU A 22 2.54 -2.28 -5.48
CA LEU A 22 1.86 -2.06 -6.76
C LEU A 22 0.34 -2.05 -6.59
N LYS A 23 -0.23 -3.14 -6.07
CA LYS A 23 -1.70 -3.29 -5.94
C LYS A 23 -2.33 -2.26 -5.02
N PHE A 24 -1.66 -1.95 -3.91
CA PHE A 24 -2.19 -0.97 -2.96
C PHE A 24 -2.13 0.46 -3.53
N SER A 25 -1.06 0.80 -4.25
CA SER A 25 -0.90 2.14 -4.85
C SER A 25 -1.92 2.44 -5.94
N GLU A 26 -2.34 1.42 -6.70
CA GLU A 26 -3.46 1.52 -7.63
C GLU A 26 -4.76 1.90 -6.92
N SER A 27 -4.99 1.36 -5.72
CA SER A 27 -6.18 1.66 -4.91
C SER A 27 -6.11 3.05 -4.28
N VAL A 28 -4.94 3.49 -3.84
CA VAL A 28 -4.72 4.82 -3.23
C VAL A 28 -4.98 5.94 -4.24
N GLY A 29 -4.48 5.81 -5.47
CA GLY A 29 -4.77 6.74 -6.56
C GLY A 29 -4.48 8.21 -6.21
N VAL A 30 -5.46 9.08 -6.39
CA VAL A 30 -5.32 10.55 -6.24
C VAL A 30 -5.01 10.98 -4.81
N ASP A 31 -5.35 10.17 -3.81
CA ASP A 31 -5.21 10.50 -2.38
C ASP A 31 -3.79 10.29 -1.84
N TRP A 32 -2.85 9.89 -2.70
CA TRP A 32 -1.48 9.58 -2.33
C TRP A 32 -0.79 10.69 -1.54
N ARG A 33 -1.03 11.96 -1.88
CA ARG A 33 -0.39 13.10 -1.22
C ARG A 33 -0.91 13.27 0.20
N THR A 34 -2.23 13.22 0.35
CA THR A 34 -2.90 13.27 1.66
C THR A 34 -2.44 12.11 2.55
N LEU A 35 -2.37 10.89 1.99
CA LEU A 35 -1.84 9.73 2.71
C LEU A 35 -0.39 9.93 3.11
N GLY A 36 0.45 10.46 2.21
CA GLY A 36 1.85 10.79 2.50
C GLY A 36 2.01 11.75 3.69
N CYS A 37 1.17 12.78 3.76
CA CYS A 37 1.13 13.71 4.89
C CYS A 37 0.77 13.01 6.21
N TRP A 38 -0.27 12.16 6.22
CA TRP A 38 -0.65 11.39 7.42
C TRP A 38 0.43 10.39 7.85
N LEU A 39 1.21 9.87 6.89
CA LEU A 39 2.38 9.03 7.14
C LEU A 39 3.64 9.81 7.51
N SER A 40 3.51 11.13 7.73
CA SER A 40 4.60 12.04 8.12
C SER A 40 5.76 12.11 7.12
N ILE A 41 5.48 11.88 5.83
CA ILE A 41 6.46 12.14 4.76
C ILE A 41 6.57 13.67 4.61
N LYS A 42 7.80 14.18 4.61
CA LYS A 42 8.05 15.62 4.46
C LYS A 42 7.53 16.13 3.11
N ASP A 43 6.97 17.33 3.12
CA ASP A 43 6.37 17.97 1.94
C ASP A 43 7.34 18.05 0.76
N ASN A 44 8.62 18.34 1.00
CA ASN A 44 9.63 18.41 -0.06
C ASN A 44 9.76 17.09 -0.84
N TYR A 45 9.62 15.94 -0.18
CA TYR A 45 9.60 14.65 -0.86
C TYR A 45 8.30 14.41 -1.61
N LEU A 46 7.17 14.85 -1.07
CA LEU A 46 5.88 14.75 -1.76
C LEU A 46 5.87 15.63 -3.01
N ASP A 47 6.43 16.84 -2.93
CA ASP A 47 6.54 17.75 -4.07
C ASP A 47 7.49 17.20 -5.13
N MET A 48 8.62 16.60 -4.73
CA MET A 48 9.51 15.89 -5.65
C MET A 48 8.80 14.74 -6.37
N ILE A 49 8.06 13.89 -5.65
CA ILE A 49 7.23 12.83 -6.26
C ILE A 49 6.18 13.42 -7.21
N ASN A 50 5.58 14.55 -6.86
CA ASN A 50 4.59 15.19 -7.71
C ASN A 50 5.17 15.71 -9.03
N GLN A 51 6.44 16.13 -9.02
CA GLN A 51 7.18 16.62 -10.18
C GLN A 51 7.76 15.48 -11.04
N ASP A 52 8.33 14.46 -10.41
CA ASP A 52 9.04 13.37 -11.09
C ASP A 52 8.11 12.37 -11.80
N TYR A 53 6.87 12.26 -11.32
CA TYR A 53 5.88 11.30 -11.85
C TYR A 53 4.64 12.01 -12.33
N THR A 54 3.99 11.48 -13.37
CA THR A 54 2.75 12.05 -13.91
C THR A 54 1.52 11.29 -13.44
N LYS A 55 1.59 9.95 -13.46
CA LYS A 55 0.45 9.10 -13.09
C LYS A 55 0.27 9.01 -11.59
N THR A 56 -0.98 9.05 -11.13
CA THR A 56 -1.33 9.04 -9.71
C THR A 56 -0.96 7.74 -9.01
N ASN A 57 -1.11 6.60 -9.68
CA ASN A 57 -0.68 5.30 -9.16
C ASN A 57 0.85 5.20 -9.02
N GLU A 58 1.62 5.78 -9.94
CA GLU A 58 3.09 5.87 -9.82
C GLU A 58 3.46 6.75 -8.63
N LYS A 59 2.84 7.93 -8.48
CA LYS A 59 3.02 8.80 -7.31
C LYS A 59 2.72 8.09 -6.00
N ALA A 60 1.60 7.36 -5.94
CA ALA A 60 1.23 6.53 -4.79
C ALA A 60 2.29 5.46 -4.48
N TYR A 61 2.83 4.81 -5.50
CA TYR A 61 3.87 3.79 -5.36
C TYR A 61 5.16 4.34 -4.77
N PHE A 62 5.63 5.49 -5.28
CA PHE A 62 6.84 6.12 -4.78
C PHE A 62 6.64 6.75 -3.39
N MET A 63 5.46 7.30 -3.10
CA MET A 63 5.08 7.76 -1.76
C MET A 63 5.13 6.60 -0.75
N LEU A 64 4.49 5.47 -1.07
CA LEU A 64 4.47 4.30 -0.20
C LEU A 64 5.88 3.71 -0.01
N SER A 65 6.66 3.64 -1.09
CA SER A 65 8.06 3.20 -1.02
C SER A 65 8.90 4.13 -0.14
N LYS A 66 8.65 5.44 -0.20
CA LYS A 66 9.35 6.42 0.63
C LYS A 66 9.02 6.26 2.10
N TRP A 67 7.75 6.07 2.44
CA TRP A 67 7.32 5.80 3.82
C TRP A 67 7.99 4.54 4.38
N LEU A 68 7.99 3.44 3.62
CA LEU A 68 8.65 2.19 4.02
C LEU A 68 10.17 2.33 4.19
N GLN A 69 10.82 3.21 3.42
CA GLN A 69 12.25 3.47 3.52
C GLN A 69 12.61 4.31 4.75
N MET A 70 11.80 5.34 5.06
CA MET A 70 12.12 6.28 6.14
C MET A 70 11.72 5.78 7.53
N ASN A 71 10.72 4.89 7.59
CA ASN A 71 10.26 4.32 8.85
C ASN A 71 11.18 3.15 9.23
N LYS A 72 11.72 3.17 10.46
CA LYS A 72 12.61 2.11 10.96
C LYS A 72 11.88 0.77 11.12
N ASN A 73 10.58 0.81 11.42
CA ASN A 73 9.75 -0.38 11.61
C ASN A 73 8.32 -0.06 11.14
N PRO A 74 8.10 0.09 9.82
CA PRO A 74 6.78 0.37 9.30
C PRO A 74 5.84 -0.77 9.67
N THR A 75 4.64 -0.43 10.14
CA THR A 75 3.63 -1.42 10.49
C THR A 75 2.34 -1.22 9.71
N LEU A 76 1.62 -2.32 9.50
CA LEU A 76 0.28 -2.28 8.91
C LEU A 76 -0.68 -1.41 9.73
N GLU A 77 -0.54 -1.42 11.05
CA GLU A 77 -1.39 -0.65 11.97
C GLU A 77 -1.17 0.86 11.83
N GLU A 78 0.07 1.32 11.61
CA GLU A 78 0.35 2.72 11.29
C GLU A 78 -0.33 3.16 10.00
N LEU A 79 -0.25 2.31 8.96
CA LEU A 79 -0.92 2.58 7.69
C LEU A 79 -2.45 2.60 7.86
N LYS A 80 -3.04 1.63 8.57
CA LYS A 80 -4.47 1.60 8.88
C LYS A 80 -4.92 2.83 9.65
N ARG A 81 -4.12 3.29 10.63
CA ARG A 81 -4.43 4.49 11.40
C ARG A 81 -4.46 5.74 10.52
N ALA A 82 -3.48 5.90 9.62
CA ALA A 82 -3.47 7.00 8.65
C ALA A 82 -4.72 6.98 7.76
N LEU A 83 -5.08 5.81 7.23
CA LEU A 83 -6.28 5.65 6.39
C LEU A 83 -7.58 5.92 7.15
N LYS A 84 -7.65 5.54 8.44
CA LYS A 84 -8.80 5.83 9.30
C LYS A 84 -8.96 7.32 9.54
N ASN A 85 -7.85 8.05 9.73
CA ASN A 85 -7.87 9.51 9.86
C ASN A 85 -8.26 10.21 8.55
N MET A 86 -8.04 9.58 7.41
CA MET A 86 -8.54 10.02 6.10
C MET A 86 -9.98 9.60 5.82
N GLU A 87 -10.63 8.86 6.73
CA GLU A 87 -11.96 8.26 6.54
C GLU A 87 -12.04 7.28 5.34
N ARG A 88 -10.89 6.76 4.88
CA ARG A 88 -10.79 5.84 3.74
C ARG A 88 -10.92 4.37 4.16
N ILE A 89 -12.10 4.02 4.65
CA ILE A 89 -12.43 2.65 5.10
C ILE A 89 -12.37 1.65 3.93
N ASP A 90 -12.65 2.09 2.71
CA ASP A 90 -12.48 1.30 1.49
C ASP A 90 -11.02 0.84 1.29
N LEU A 91 -10.05 1.71 1.58
CA LEU A 91 -8.63 1.38 1.50
C LEU A 91 -8.19 0.46 2.63
N ILE A 92 -8.75 0.61 3.83
CA ILE A 92 -8.50 -0.33 4.94
C ILE A 92 -8.97 -1.74 4.55
N ARG A 93 -10.15 -1.85 3.93
CA ARG A 93 -10.66 -3.15 3.44
C ARG A 93 -9.77 -3.73 2.35
N LYS A 94 -9.30 -2.91 1.41
CA LYS A 94 -8.33 -3.31 0.37
C LYS A 94 -7.02 -3.81 0.97
N LEU A 95 -6.54 -3.13 2.00
CA LEU A 95 -5.35 -3.50 2.74
C LEU A 95 -5.49 -4.89 3.38
N ASP A 96 -6.63 -5.15 4.03
CA ASP A 96 -6.95 -6.46 4.63
C ASP A 96 -7.12 -7.58 3.59
N GLU A 97 -7.67 -7.27 2.41
CA GLU A 97 -7.74 -8.22 1.29
C GLU A 97 -6.35 -8.65 0.82
N LEU A 98 -5.44 -7.67 0.62
CA LEU A 98 -4.09 -7.93 0.12
C LEU A 98 -3.25 -8.76 1.11
N THR A 99 -3.38 -8.50 2.41
CA THR A 99 -2.63 -9.26 3.43
C THR A 99 -3.19 -10.67 3.63
N LYS A 100 -4.52 -10.86 3.50
CA LYS A 100 -5.13 -12.20 3.53
C LYS A 100 -4.72 -13.06 2.35
N ILE A 101 -4.63 -12.49 1.14
CA ILE A 101 -4.23 -13.24 -0.07
C ILE A 101 -2.81 -13.77 0.08
N SER A 102 -1.86 -12.99 0.61
CA SER A 102 -0.49 -13.45 0.86
C SER A 102 -0.37 -14.50 1.98
N ASN A 103 -1.42 -14.70 2.77
CA ASN A 103 -1.48 -15.72 3.82
C ASN A 103 -2.13 -17.03 3.37
N SER A 104 -2.74 -17.07 2.18
CA SER A 104 -3.32 -18.27 1.57
C SER A 104 -2.30 -18.94 0.63
N PRO A 105 -2.08 -20.28 0.69
CA PRO A 105 -1.20 -20.96 -0.24
C PRO A 105 -1.67 -21.01 -1.70
N GLU A 106 -2.89 -20.59 -2.06
CA GLU A 106 -3.43 -20.93 -3.38
C GLU A 106 -4.30 -19.85 -4.06
N ILE A 107 -4.16 -19.87 -5.39
CA ILE A 107 -4.96 -19.27 -6.47
C ILE A 107 -4.51 -17.89 -6.96
N THR A 108 -3.33 -17.85 -7.59
CA THR A 108 -3.06 -16.94 -8.70
C THR A 108 -3.78 -17.47 -9.95
N HIS A 109 -5.06 -17.15 -10.12
CA HIS A 109 -5.71 -17.32 -11.41
C HIS A 109 -6.68 -16.18 -11.69
N ARG A 110 -6.49 -15.61 -12.89
CA ARG A 110 -7.36 -14.68 -13.62
C ARG A 110 -7.30 -13.21 -13.20
N PHE A 111 -6.51 -12.44 -13.95
CA PHE A 111 -7.07 -11.45 -14.86
C PHE A 111 -6.19 -11.37 -16.13
N SER A 112 -6.57 -12.13 -17.15
CA SER A 112 -6.30 -11.80 -18.54
C SER A 112 -7.67 -11.60 -19.18
N SER A 113 -8.08 -10.34 -19.31
CA SER A 113 -9.18 -9.98 -20.19
C SER A 113 -8.57 -9.41 -21.46
N LYS A 114 -8.45 -10.34 -22.41
CA LYS A 114 -8.53 -10.22 -23.87
C LYS A 114 -8.85 -8.81 -24.37
N LYS A 115 -7.98 -8.30 -25.25
CA LYS A 115 -8.36 -7.33 -26.28
C LYS A 115 -8.64 -8.14 -27.55
N ASP A 116 -9.89 -8.53 -27.74
CA ASP A 116 -10.34 -9.09 -29.01
C ASP A 116 -10.57 -7.92 -29.99
N SER A 117 -10.07 -8.13 -31.22
CA SER A 117 -10.12 -7.24 -32.37
C SER A 117 -11.53 -6.88 -32.82
N LEU A 118 -11.66 -5.70 -33.42
CA LEU A 118 -12.44 -5.53 -34.66
C LEU A 118 -11.57 -4.81 -35.68
#